data_AF-A0A820AED2-F1
#
_entry.id   AF-A0A820AED2-F1
#
_cell.length_a   1.000
_cell.length_b   1.000
_cell.length_c   1.000
_cell.angle_alpha   90.00
_cell.angle_beta   90.00
_cell.angle_gamma   90.00
#
_symmetry.space_group_name_H-M   'P 1'
#
loop_
_entity.id
_entity.type
_entity.pdbx_description
1 polymer ?
#
loop_
_entity_poly.entity_id
_entity_poly.type
_entity_poly.pdbx_seq_one_letter_code
_entity_poly.pdbx_strand_id
1 'polypeptide(L)'
;VPYANGTYSFWPMENNAVDIISGLNGEGVNSPTYEAPGIPGTGYALKLIRDSHRYITIPTFKSFVNTSFTVEMWIYPTTLNDGNYYGLFTQYDTESPGRSLQMMIRGLQLTLDFYADGVTGTTSLTTYTWYHVAFVYDYPSKTQTIYLNGYEDASRISNQPYLGTSGSINIGMYRDSRNVHYFDGLIDQVSLTMAAKSADDILNDATLASWHSFDSEITYDSGPHKLQGTAVDVILVPGKVGQGLN
;
A
#
# COMPACT_ATOMS: atom_id res chain seq x y z
N VAL A 1 2.80 -7.44 -19.10
CA VAL A 1 3.86 -6.41 -18.94
C VAL A 1 4.32 -6.50 -17.50
N PRO A 2 5.62 -6.63 -17.17
CA PRO A 2 6.02 -6.84 -15.78
C PRO A 2 5.82 -5.52 -15.01
N TYR A 3 5.06 -5.61 -13.92
CA TYR A 3 4.83 -4.54 -12.96
C TYR A 3 6.15 -4.08 -12.32
N ALA A 4 6.15 -2.92 -11.63
CA ALA A 4 7.33 -2.39 -10.95
C ALA A 4 8.06 -3.52 -10.18
N ASN A 5 9.39 -3.62 -10.36
CA ASN A 5 10.25 -4.75 -9.97
C ASN A 5 9.69 -5.62 -8.81
N GLY A 6 8.89 -6.64 -9.14
CA GLY A 6 8.45 -7.64 -8.17
C GLY A 6 7.13 -7.38 -7.41
N THR A 7 6.33 -6.37 -7.76
CA THR A 7 4.96 -6.23 -7.20
C THR A 7 4.16 -7.51 -7.45
N TYR A 8 3.61 -8.08 -6.37
CA TYR A 8 2.86 -9.33 -6.39
C TYR A 8 1.36 -9.10 -6.58
N SER A 9 0.79 -8.12 -5.88
CA SER A 9 -0.63 -7.73 -6.03
C SER A 9 -0.73 -6.22 -6.12
N PHE A 10 -1.70 -5.72 -6.90
CA PHE A 10 -1.96 -4.29 -7.02
C PHE A 10 -3.45 -4.03 -7.18
N TRP A 11 -4.00 -3.24 -6.26
CA TRP A 11 -5.37 -2.76 -6.27
C TRP A 11 -5.36 -1.25 -6.58
N PRO A 12 -5.65 -0.86 -7.84
CA PRO A 12 -5.64 0.54 -8.24
C PRO A 12 -6.72 1.38 -7.56
N MET A 13 -7.76 0.76 -6.98
CA MET A 13 -8.95 1.44 -6.43
C MET A 13 -9.76 2.26 -7.45
N GLU A 14 -9.62 1.93 -8.72
CA GLU A 14 -10.34 2.55 -9.83
C GLU A 14 -11.79 2.03 -9.94
N ASN A 15 -12.62 2.48 -8.99
CA ASN A 15 -14.05 2.17 -8.88
C ASN A 15 -14.37 0.69 -8.58
N ASN A 16 -13.39 -0.10 -8.19
CA ASN A 16 -13.52 -1.48 -7.73
C ASN A 16 -12.29 -1.87 -6.89
N ALA A 17 -12.36 -3.04 -6.24
CA ALA A 17 -11.27 -3.61 -5.45
C ALA A 17 -10.63 -4.83 -6.14
N VAL A 18 -10.55 -4.84 -7.47
CA VAL A 18 -9.92 -5.93 -8.23
C VAL A 18 -8.40 -5.79 -8.15
N ASP A 19 -7.73 -6.92 -7.91
CA ASP A 19 -6.27 -7.01 -8.05
C ASP A 19 -5.92 -7.30 -9.51
N ILE A 20 -5.18 -6.40 -10.16
CA ILE A 20 -4.85 -6.53 -11.58
C ILE A 20 -3.61 -7.40 -11.86
N ILE A 21 -2.99 -7.98 -10.83
CA ILE A 21 -1.78 -8.81 -10.96
C ILE A 21 -2.04 -10.26 -10.59
N SER A 22 -2.33 -10.55 -9.32
CA SER A 22 -2.36 -11.93 -8.79
C SER A 22 -3.76 -12.54 -8.69
N GLY A 23 -4.80 -11.73 -8.87
CA GLY A 23 -6.19 -12.16 -8.69
C GLY A 23 -6.62 -12.27 -7.22
N LEU A 24 -5.86 -11.69 -6.28
CA LEU A 24 -6.28 -11.51 -4.88
C LEU A 24 -7.35 -10.41 -4.78
N ASN A 25 -8.49 -10.63 -5.43
CA ASN A 25 -9.56 -9.64 -5.52
C ASN A 25 -10.16 -9.35 -4.14
N GLY A 26 -10.42 -8.07 -3.90
CA GLY A 26 -11.12 -7.59 -2.72
C GLY A 26 -12.62 -7.47 -2.94
N GLU A 27 -13.34 -7.52 -1.84
CA GLU A 27 -14.78 -7.33 -1.74
C GLU A 27 -15.06 -6.17 -0.77
N GLY A 28 -15.96 -5.27 -1.16
CA GLY A 28 -16.34 -4.14 -0.31
C GLY A 28 -17.26 -4.58 0.83
N VAL A 29 -16.90 -4.25 2.06
CA VAL A 29 -17.73 -4.46 3.24
C VAL A 29 -18.41 -3.17 3.65
N ASN A 30 -19.73 -3.23 3.87
CA ASN A 30 -20.60 -2.08 4.15
C ASN A 30 -20.62 -1.02 3.04
N SER A 31 -20.50 -1.46 1.79
CA SER A 31 -20.64 -0.63 0.58
C SER A 31 -19.71 0.58 0.57
N PRO A 32 -18.38 0.37 0.56
CA PRO A 32 -17.44 1.46 0.33
C PRO A 32 -17.70 2.11 -1.03
N THR A 33 -17.37 3.39 -1.12
CA THR A 33 -17.60 4.21 -2.31
C THR A 33 -16.27 4.64 -2.91
N TYR A 34 -16.28 5.27 -4.08
CA TYR A 34 -15.07 5.77 -4.73
C TYR A 34 -15.24 7.24 -5.08
N GLU A 35 -14.17 8.03 -4.96
CA GLU A 35 -14.18 9.49 -5.14
C GLU A 35 -13.05 9.92 -6.06
N ALA A 36 -13.36 10.86 -6.97
CA ALA A 36 -12.39 11.44 -7.89
C ALA A 36 -12.00 12.87 -7.45
N PRO A 37 -10.77 13.34 -7.76
CA PRO A 37 -9.70 12.56 -8.38
C PRO A 37 -8.97 11.66 -7.38
N GLY A 38 -8.53 10.49 -7.83
CA GLY A 38 -7.49 9.71 -7.16
C GLY A 38 -6.10 10.35 -7.34
N ILE A 39 -5.06 9.69 -6.83
CA ILE A 39 -3.66 10.01 -7.12
C ILE A 39 -3.26 9.34 -8.45
N PRO A 40 -2.55 10.03 -9.36
CA PRO A 40 -1.87 11.32 -9.21
C PRO A 40 -2.66 12.56 -9.65
N GLY A 41 -4.00 12.55 -9.57
CA GLY A 41 -4.87 13.66 -9.98
C GLY A 41 -5.90 13.28 -11.05
N THR A 42 -6.01 11.99 -11.35
CA THR A 42 -6.98 11.38 -12.26
C THR A 42 -7.60 10.13 -11.61
N GLY A 43 -8.62 9.54 -12.24
CA GLY A 43 -9.21 8.30 -11.74
C GLY A 43 -9.97 8.49 -10.43
N TYR A 44 -10.10 7.40 -9.67
CA TYR A 44 -10.83 7.33 -8.42
C TYR A 44 -9.98 6.72 -7.30
N ALA A 45 -10.18 7.20 -6.08
CA ALA A 45 -9.68 6.57 -4.86
C ALA A 45 -10.80 5.91 -4.07
N LEU A 46 -10.48 4.87 -3.30
CA LEU A 46 -11.39 4.21 -2.38
C LEU A 46 -11.74 5.13 -1.22
N LYS A 47 -13.02 5.48 -1.07
CA LYS A 47 -13.55 6.29 0.04
C LYS A 47 -14.15 5.42 1.14
N LEU A 48 -13.56 5.53 2.32
CA LEU A 48 -13.98 4.85 3.53
C LEU A 48 -14.52 5.86 4.55
N ILE A 49 -15.62 5.50 5.20
CA ILE A 49 -16.24 6.29 6.26
C ILE A 49 -16.22 5.44 7.52
N ARG A 50 -15.50 5.92 8.54
CA ARG A 50 -15.28 5.17 9.79
C ARG A 50 -16.59 4.80 10.48
N ASP A 51 -17.51 5.74 10.62
CA ASP A 51 -18.80 5.52 11.30
C ASP A 51 -19.75 4.58 10.53
N SER A 52 -19.46 4.33 9.26
CA SER A 52 -20.16 3.33 8.45
C SER A 52 -19.44 1.98 8.42
N HIS A 53 -18.34 1.82 9.16
CA HIS A 53 -17.55 0.59 9.24
C HIS A 53 -17.15 0.03 7.87
N ARG A 54 -16.75 0.93 6.95
CA ARG A 54 -16.41 0.59 5.56
C ARG A 54 -14.97 0.15 5.43
N TYR A 55 -14.73 -0.93 4.70
CA TYR A 55 -13.39 -1.45 4.38
C TYR A 55 -13.46 -2.41 3.19
N ILE A 56 -12.30 -2.84 2.68
CA ILE A 56 -12.19 -3.93 1.70
C ILE A 56 -11.68 -5.17 2.41
N THR A 57 -12.25 -6.34 2.12
CA THR A 57 -11.73 -7.63 2.55
C THR A 57 -11.26 -8.45 1.35
N ILE A 58 -10.10 -9.09 1.47
CA ILE A 58 -9.58 -10.03 0.49
C ILE A 58 -9.76 -11.42 1.10
N PRO A 59 -10.76 -12.20 0.67
CA PRO A 59 -11.14 -13.45 1.33
C PRO A 59 -10.11 -14.55 1.13
N THR A 60 -9.35 -14.50 0.03
CA THR A 60 -8.30 -15.47 -0.28
C THR A 60 -7.12 -15.29 0.68
N PHE A 61 -6.84 -16.34 1.46
CA PHE A 61 -5.69 -16.33 2.37
C PHE A 61 -4.37 -16.23 1.61
N LYS A 62 -3.49 -15.34 2.10
CA LYS A 62 -2.11 -15.19 1.63
C LYS A 62 -1.16 -15.35 2.81
N SER A 63 -0.24 -16.32 2.72
CA SER A 63 0.81 -16.48 3.72
C SER A 63 1.94 -15.47 3.52
N PHE A 64 2.39 -14.88 4.64
CA PHE A 64 3.62 -14.07 4.73
C PHE A 64 4.68 -14.73 5.63
N VAL A 65 4.42 -15.95 6.12
CA VAL A 65 5.34 -16.66 7.01
C VAL A 65 6.69 -16.87 6.32
N ASN A 66 7.77 -16.59 7.05
CA ASN A 66 9.15 -16.74 6.57
C ASN A 66 9.46 -15.98 5.27
N THR A 67 8.78 -14.86 5.03
CA THR A 67 8.89 -14.11 3.78
C THR A 67 9.07 -12.62 4.07
N SER A 68 10.00 -11.97 3.36
CA SER A 68 10.08 -10.51 3.33
C SER A 68 8.91 -9.95 2.52
N PHE A 69 8.36 -8.82 2.90
CA PHE A 69 7.27 -8.20 2.17
C PHE A 69 7.29 -6.68 2.27
N THR A 70 6.61 -6.03 1.34
CA THR A 70 6.37 -4.60 1.35
C THR A 70 4.91 -4.34 1.00
N VAL A 71 4.22 -3.55 1.81
CA VAL A 71 2.87 -3.04 1.50
C VAL A 71 2.95 -1.53 1.39
N GLU A 72 2.39 -0.98 0.32
CA GLU A 72 2.44 0.44 0.01
C GLU A 72 1.04 0.91 -0.39
N MET A 73 0.75 2.18 -0.11
CA MET A 73 -0.50 2.82 -0.52
C MET A 73 -0.38 4.34 -0.41
N TRP A 74 -1.25 5.03 -1.14
CA TRP A 74 -1.54 6.43 -0.88
C TRP A 74 -2.73 6.53 0.07
N ILE A 75 -2.63 7.42 1.07
CA ILE A 75 -3.71 7.70 2.02
C ILE A 75 -4.01 9.19 2.09
N TYR A 76 -5.28 9.53 2.25
CA TYR A 76 -5.78 10.88 2.50
C TYR A 76 -6.71 10.85 3.71
N PRO A 77 -6.19 10.97 4.94
CA PRO A 77 -7.02 10.94 6.15
C PRO A 77 -7.93 12.17 6.21
N THR A 78 -9.23 11.98 6.43
CA THR A 78 -10.18 13.10 6.63
C THR A 78 -10.45 13.36 8.11
N THR A 79 -10.20 12.37 8.96
CA THR A 79 -10.29 12.49 10.42
C THR A 79 -9.08 11.84 11.06
N LEU A 80 -8.39 12.57 11.94
CA LEU A 80 -7.34 12.05 12.81
C LEU A 80 -7.43 12.71 14.18
N ASN A 81 -7.21 11.92 15.22
CA ASN A 81 -6.96 12.43 16.57
C ASN A 81 -6.02 11.46 17.31
N ASP A 82 -5.33 12.00 18.31
CA ASP A 82 -4.30 11.32 19.09
C ASP A 82 -4.84 10.19 20.00
N GLY A 83 -6.11 10.27 20.39
CA GLY A 83 -6.78 9.26 21.21
C GLY A 83 -7.34 8.05 20.45
N ASN A 84 -7.26 8.03 19.11
CA ASN A 84 -7.85 6.98 18.28
C ASN A 84 -6.82 6.23 17.43
N TYR A 85 -7.31 5.12 16.86
CA TYR A 85 -6.60 4.28 15.93
C TYR A 85 -7.35 4.24 14.60
N TYR A 86 -6.62 4.10 13.50
CA TYR A 86 -7.16 4.03 12.14
C TYR A 86 -6.43 2.94 11.38
N GLY A 87 -7.12 1.85 11.04
CA GLY A 87 -6.49 0.71 10.39
C GLY A 87 -6.29 0.91 8.90
N LEU A 88 -5.12 0.55 8.37
CA LEU A 88 -4.77 0.70 6.97
C LEU A 88 -4.73 -0.65 6.24
N PHE A 89 -4.02 -1.61 6.80
CA PHE A 89 -3.89 -2.96 6.24
C PHE A 89 -3.71 -3.96 7.38
N THR A 90 -4.49 -5.04 7.37
CA THR A 90 -4.47 -6.04 8.45
C THR A 90 -4.64 -7.45 7.93
N GLN A 91 -3.86 -8.40 8.46
CA GLN A 91 -4.19 -9.82 8.44
C GLN A 91 -4.23 -10.33 9.89
N TYR A 92 -5.43 -10.58 10.39
CA TYR A 92 -5.64 -10.96 11.79
C TYR A 92 -5.80 -12.46 11.94
N ASP A 93 -4.94 -13.06 12.76
CA ASP A 93 -4.98 -14.49 13.08
C ASP A 93 -5.40 -14.70 14.54
N THR A 94 -4.55 -14.26 15.49
CA THR A 94 -4.79 -14.38 16.93
C THR A 94 -4.13 -13.25 17.72
N GLU A 95 -4.50 -13.14 18.99
CA GLU A 95 -3.99 -12.19 19.98
C GLU A 95 -2.65 -12.64 20.60
N SER A 96 -1.72 -13.05 19.75
CA SER A 96 -0.39 -13.50 20.18
C SER A 96 0.69 -12.80 19.37
N PRO A 97 1.81 -12.40 20.00
CA PRO A 97 2.93 -11.80 19.28
C PRO A 97 3.38 -12.65 18.10
N GLY A 98 3.67 -11.97 16.99
CA GLY A 98 4.02 -12.56 15.69
C GLY A 98 2.83 -13.05 14.86
N ARG A 99 1.58 -13.04 15.37
CA ARG A 99 0.47 -13.73 14.70
C ARG A 99 -0.43 -12.84 13.85
N SER A 100 -0.54 -11.55 14.15
CA SER A 100 -1.41 -10.65 13.38
C SER A 100 -0.60 -9.52 12.77
N LEU A 101 -0.71 -9.33 11.46
CA LEU A 101 -0.08 -8.23 10.74
C LEU A 101 -1.00 -7.01 10.82
N GLN A 102 -0.52 -5.91 11.38
CA GLN A 102 -1.32 -4.71 11.62
C GLN A 102 -0.54 -3.47 11.16
N MET A 103 -1.11 -2.76 10.20
CA MET A 103 -0.63 -1.46 9.73
C MET A 103 -1.71 -0.44 10.01
N MET A 104 -1.35 0.61 10.74
CA MET A 104 -2.34 1.57 11.26
C MET A 104 -1.73 2.94 11.49
N ILE A 105 -2.60 3.91 11.73
CA ILE A 105 -2.26 5.19 12.37
C ILE A 105 -2.68 5.08 13.83
N ARG A 106 -1.74 5.32 14.75
CA ARG A 106 -1.93 5.30 16.20
C ARG A 106 -1.33 6.58 16.78
N GLY A 107 -2.10 7.37 17.52
CA GLY A 107 -1.56 8.60 18.10
C GLY A 107 -1.01 9.56 17.04
N LEU A 108 -1.70 9.65 15.88
CA LEU A 108 -1.28 10.40 14.69
C LEU A 108 -0.05 9.87 13.94
N GLN A 109 0.60 8.81 14.40
CA GLN A 109 1.81 8.25 13.77
C GLN A 109 1.52 6.90 13.10
N LEU A 110 2.26 6.59 12.03
CA LEU A 110 2.18 5.27 11.40
C LEU A 110 2.73 4.19 12.34
N THR A 111 2.20 2.98 12.25
CA THR A 111 2.66 1.82 13.03
C THR A 111 2.59 0.57 12.18
N LEU A 112 3.67 -0.22 12.20
CA LEU A 112 3.75 -1.59 11.70
C LEU A 112 3.94 -2.52 12.89
N ASP A 113 2.98 -3.40 13.14
CA ASP A 113 2.96 -4.24 14.32
C ASP A 113 2.60 -5.69 13.98
N PHE A 114 3.31 -6.63 14.59
CA PHE A 114 3.00 -8.06 14.54
C PHE A 114 2.30 -8.51 15.82
N TYR A 115 1.31 -7.75 16.29
CA TYR A 115 0.68 -7.89 17.60
C TYR A 115 1.65 -7.72 18.79
N ALA A 116 1.74 -6.51 19.33
CA ALA A 116 2.63 -6.16 20.44
C ALA A 116 4.14 -6.41 20.16
N ASP A 117 4.52 -6.45 18.89
CA ASP A 117 5.89 -6.56 18.41
C ASP A 117 6.02 -5.75 17.13
N GLY A 118 6.13 -4.43 17.29
CA GLY A 118 6.04 -3.47 16.21
C GLY A 118 6.96 -2.28 16.37
N VAL A 119 6.90 -1.41 15.38
CA VAL A 119 7.56 -0.12 15.32
C VAL A 119 6.52 0.96 15.06
N THR A 120 6.67 2.11 15.72
CA THR A 120 5.85 3.30 15.50
C THR A 120 6.75 4.37 14.92
N GLY A 121 6.23 5.07 13.92
CA GLY A 121 6.85 6.22 13.26
C GLY A 121 7.08 7.38 14.21
N THR A 122 7.81 8.39 13.74
CA THR A 122 8.09 9.60 14.53
C THR A 122 7.28 10.80 14.05
N THR A 123 6.85 10.78 12.80
CA THR A 123 6.14 11.88 12.16
C THR A 123 4.63 11.81 12.42
N SER A 124 4.06 12.88 12.98
CA SER A 124 2.61 13.03 13.12
C SER A 124 1.98 13.43 11.78
N LEU A 125 0.95 12.69 11.37
CA LEU A 125 0.13 12.98 10.21
C LEU A 125 -0.95 14.02 10.54
N THR A 126 -1.33 14.79 9.52
CA THR A 126 -2.48 15.70 9.58
C THR A 126 -3.56 15.24 8.62
N THR A 127 -4.79 15.72 8.81
CA THR A 127 -5.88 15.45 7.87
C THR A 127 -5.73 16.27 6.59
N TYR A 128 -6.46 15.87 5.55
CA TYR A 128 -6.59 16.56 4.27
C TYR A 128 -5.27 16.71 3.48
N THR A 129 -4.37 15.75 3.64
CA THR A 129 -3.09 15.67 2.94
C THR A 129 -2.90 14.26 2.41
N TRP A 130 -2.45 14.14 1.15
CA TRP A 130 -2.04 12.86 0.60
C TRP A 130 -0.66 12.47 1.13
N TYR A 131 -0.55 11.23 1.58
CA TYR A 131 0.70 10.62 1.99
C TYR A 131 0.93 9.32 1.25
N HIS A 132 2.12 9.13 0.69
CA HIS A 132 2.58 7.80 0.34
C HIS A 132 3.10 7.13 1.61
N VAL A 133 2.59 5.95 1.95
CA VAL A 133 3.03 5.19 3.11
C VAL A 133 3.49 3.81 2.65
N ALA A 134 4.62 3.36 3.18
CA ALA A 134 5.13 2.03 2.90
C ALA A 134 5.61 1.35 4.18
N PHE A 135 5.32 0.05 4.26
CA PHE A 135 5.63 -0.82 5.37
C PHE A 135 6.45 -1.99 4.86
N VAL A 136 7.74 -2.00 5.19
CA VAL A 136 8.71 -2.99 4.73
C VAL A 136 9.05 -3.92 5.89
N TYR A 137 8.99 -5.22 5.64
CA TYR A 137 9.52 -6.24 6.54
C TYR A 137 10.57 -7.09 5.82
N ASP A 138 11.79 -7.10 6.36
CA ASP A 138 12.88 -7.95 5.90
C ASP A 138 13.05 -9.16 6.82
N TYR A 139 12.64 -10.34 6.36
CA TYR A 139 12.58 -11.56 7.17
C TYR A 139 13.95 -12.06 7.66
N PRO A 140 15.01 -12.16 6.83
CA PRO A 140 16.34 -12.55 7.28
C PRO A 140 16.88 -11.74 8.46
N SER A 141 16.68 -10.42 8.45
CA SER A 141 17.14 -9.53 9.52
C SER A 141 16.09 -9.28 10.60
N LYS A 142 14.82 -9.67 10.36
CA LYS A 142 13.63 -9.33 11.13
C LYS A 142 13.39 -7.81 11.24
N THR A 143 13.82 -7.04 10.24
CA THR A 143 13.73 -5.59 10.29
C THR A 143 12.35 -5.13 9.80
N GLN A 144 11.63 -4.40 10.65
CA GLN A 144 10.41 -3.66 10.32
C GLN A 144 10.80 -2.21 10.04
N THR A 145 10.41 -1.67 8.88
CA THR A 145 10.69 -0.29 8.50
C THR A 145 9.42 0.38 7.99
N ILE A 146 9.18 1.60 8.43
CA ILE A 146 8.09 2.47 7.99
C ILE A 146 8.71 3.58 7.15
N TYR A 147 8.12 3.83 5.99
CA TYR A 147 8.44 4.97 5.15
C TYR A 147 7.22 5.88 4.99
N LEU A 148 7.48 7.18 5.01
CA LEU A 148 6.50 8.23 4.77
C LEU A 148 7.02 9.13 3.64
N ASN A 149 6.23 9.28 2.58
CA ASN A 149 6.57 10.08 1.40
C ASN A 149 7.93 9.74 0.79
N GLY A 150 8.28 8.45 0.77
CA GLY A 150 9.51 7.94 0.16
C GLY A 150 10.71 7.88 1.11
N TYR A 151 10.62 8.45 2.32
CA TYR A 151 11.72 8.49 3.28
C TYR A 151 11.43 7.61 4.50
N GLU A 152 12.47 7.00 5.07
CA GLU A 152 12.34 6.23 6.31
C GLU A 152 11.87 7.15 7.46
N ASP A 153 10.79 6.75 8.13
CA ASP A 153 10.27 7.44 9.31
C ASP A 153 10.65 6.71 10.62
N ALA A 154 10.72 5.37 10.58
CA ALA A 154 11.22 4.56 11.69
C ALA A 154 11.62 3.15 11.25
N SER A 155 12.56 2.55 11.97
CA SER A 155 12.97 1.16 11.80
C SER A 155 13.25 0.47 13.13
N ARG A 156 13.01 -0.85 13.19
CA ARG A 156 13.27 -1.70 14.36
C ARG A 156 13.49 -3.15 13.95
N ILE A 157 14.32 -3.88 14.70
CA ILE A 157 14.37 -5.34 14.64
C ILE A 157 13.27 -5.93 15.54
N SER A 158 12.34 -6.70 14.96
CA SER A 158 11.28 -7.36 15.72
C SER A 158 11.85 -8.47 16.61
N ASN A 159 11.15 -8.76 17.72
CA ASN A 159 11.58 -9.80 18.65
C ASN A 159 11.55 -11.18 17.96
N GLN A 160 10.55 -11.40 17.11
CA GLN A 160 10.37 -12.64 16.35
C GLN A 160 9.83 -12.35 14.95
N PRO A 161 9.91 -13.32 14.01
CA PRO A 161 9.34 -13.11 12.68
C PRO A 161 7.82 -13.08 12.71
N TYR A 162 7.22 -12.61 11.62
CA TYR A 162 5.80 -12.85 11.37
C TYR A 162 5.54 -14.35 11.16
N LEU A 163 4.56 -14.86 11.90
CA LEU A 163 4.20 -16.27 12.00
C LEU A 163 2.69 -16.50 11.81
N GLY A 164 1.90 -15.49 11.45
CA GLY A 164 0.45 -15.65 11.24
C GLY A 164 0.12 -16.66 10.15
N THR A 165 -0.83 -17.56 10.40
CA THR A 165 -1.17 -18.67 9.47
C THR A 165 -2.63 -18.68 9.03
N SER A 166 -3.41 -17.67 9.42
CA SER A 166 -4.82 -17.56 9.05
C SER A 166 -5.22 -16.09 8.94
N GLY A 167 -6.49 -15.85 8.59
CA GLY A 167 -7.05 -14.51 8.49
C GLY A 167 -7.07 -13.94 7.07
N SER A 168 -8.15 -13.26 6.75
CA SER A 168 -8.26 -12.47 5.52
C SER A 168 -7.40 -11.21 5.63
N ILE A 169 -6.89 -10.76 4.49
CA ILE A 169 -6.32 -9.42 4.40
C ILE A 169 -7.48 -8.42 4.37
N ASN A 170 -7.36 -7.30 5.07
CA ASN A 170 -8.32 -6.22 5.04
C ASN A 170 -7.62 -4.89 4.82
N ILE A 171 -8.18 -4.04 3.94
CA ILE A 171 -7.70 -2.69 3.65
C ILE A 171 -8.69 -1.70 4.26
N GLY A 172 -8.18 -0.75 5.05
CA GLY A 172 -8.98 0.29 5.71
C GLY A 172 -9.57 -0.10 7.06
N MET A 173 -9.10 -1.19 7.65
CA MET A 173 -9.46 -1.57 9.02
C MET A 173 -8.32 -2.29 9.72
N TYR A 174 -8.33 -2.22 11.04
CA TYR A 174 -7.56 -3.09 11.92
C TYR A 174 -8.46 -3.50 13.09
N ARG A 175 -8.13 -4.61 13.72
CA ARG A 175 -8.80 -5.07 14.93
C ARG A 175 -7.79 -5.42 16.01
N ASP A 176 -8.11 -5.03 17.24
CA ASP A 176 -7.48 -5.55 18.45
C ASP A 176 -8.40 -6.57 19.12
N SER A 177 -8.11 -6.92 20.38
CA SER A 177 -8.85 -7.91 21.16
C SER A 177 -10.27 -7.49 21.55
N ARG A 178 -10.59 -6.20 21.46
CA ARG A 178 -11.82 -5.61 21.98
C ARG A 178 -12.59 -4.83 20.92
N ASN A 179 -11.89 -4.24 19.97
CA ASN A 179 -12.45 -3.26 19.05
C ASN A 179 -11.94 -3.48 17.62
N VAL A 180 -12.75 -2.97 16.69
CA VAL A 180 -12.37 -2.80 15.30
C VAL A 180 -12.27 -1.30 15.03
N HIS A 181 -11.19 -0.89 14.39
CA HIS A 181 -10.87 0.50 14.10
C HIS A 181 -10.77 0.67 12.59
N TYR A 182 -11.58 1.58 12.07
CA TYR A 182 -11.73 1.80 10.62
C TYR A 182 -11.00 3.08 10.23
N PHE A 183 -10.44 3.07 9.03
CA PHE A 183 -9.93 4.28 8.40
C PHE A 183 -11.07 5.24 8.07
N ASP A 184 -10.76 6.54 8.04
CA ASP A 184 -11.67 7.59 7.60
C ASP A 184 -10.94 8.49 6.60
N GLY A 185 -11.33 8.39 5.33
CA GLY A 185 -10.66 9.11 4.26
C GLY A 185 -10.58 8.32 2.95
N LEU A 186 -9.58 8.66 2.13
CA LEU A 186 -9.32 8.01 0.84
C LEU A 186 -8.08 7.11 0.91
N ILE A 187 -8.13 5.97 0.21
CA ILE A 187 -6.98 5.08 -0.02
C ILE A 187 -6.86 4.85 -1.52
N ASP A 188 -5.63 4.85 -2.03
CA ASP A 188 -5.38 4.68 -3.46
C ASP A 188 -4.09 3.88 -3.71
N GLN A 189 -3.99 3.25 -4.89
CA GLN A 189 -2.83 2.52 -5.40
C GLN A 189 -2.21 1.56 -4.37
N VAL A 190 -3.02 0.65 -3.81
CA VAL A 190 -2.52 -0.31 -2.80
C VAL A 190 -1.70 -1.38 -3.49
N SER A 191 -0.45 -1.58 -3.07
CA SER A 191 0.45 -2.58 -3.61
C SER A 191 0.91 -3.55 -2.52
N LEU A 192 1.14 -4.80 -2.92
CA LEU A 192 1.82 -5.81 -2.12
C LEU A 192 2.96 -6.41 -2.92
N THR A 193 4.16 -6.39 -2.35
CA THR A 193 5.38 -6.99 -2.91
C THR A 193 5.86 -8.08 -1.96
N MET A 194 6.20 -9.27 -2.49
CA MET A 194 6.70 -10.40 -1.69
C MET A 194 8.23 -10.35 -1.53
N ALA A 195 8.75 -9.16 -1.28
CA ALA A 195 10.14 -8.86 -1.00
C ALA A 195 10.24 -7.59 -0.15
N ALA A 196 11.37 -7.39 0.53
CA ALA A 196 11.69 -6.11 1.15
C ALA A 196 12.23 -5.17 0.06
N LYS A 197 11.49 -4.11 -0.26
CA LYS A 197 11.92 -3.10 -1.22
C LYS A 197 13.04 -2.24 -0.64
N SER A 198 13.92 -1.76 -1.50
CA SER A 198 14.98 -0.83 -1.11
C SER A 198 14.42 0.58 -0.88
N ALA A 199 15.14 1.41 -0.11
CA ALA A 199 14.75 2.81 0.08
C ALA A 199 14.62 3.58 -1.25
N ASP A 200 15.47 3.26 -2.24
CA ASP A 200 15.39 3.87 -3.58
C ASP A 200 14.11 3.45 -4.32
N ASP A 201 13.71 2.18 -4.23
CA ASP A 201 12.44 1.72 -4.83
C ASP A 201 11.23 2.39 -4.16
N ILE A 202 11.26 2.55 -2.82
CA ILE A 202 10.19 3.24 -2.08
C ILE A 202 10.14 4.73 -2.45
N LEU A 203 11.30 5.38 -2.57
CA LEU A 203 11.39 6.78 -2.97
C LEU A 203 10.86 7.00 -4.39
N ASN A 204 11.20 6.10 -5.32
CA ASN A 204 10.69 6.15 -6.69
C ASN A 204 9.16 6.01 -6.71
N ASP A 205 8.60 5.04 -6.00
CA ASP A 205 7.14 4.83 -5.98
C ASP A 205 6.38 6.01 -5.34
N ALA A 206 7.01 6.71 -4.39
CA ALA A 206 6.44 7.88 -3.73
C ALA A 206 6.52 9.17 -4.55
N THR A 207 7.49 9.32 -5.46
CA THR A 207 7.84 10.62 -6.06
C THR A 207 7.86 10.65 -7.59
N LEU A 208 7.95 9.50 -8.26
CA LEU A 208 8.04 9.43 -9.70
C LEU A 208 6.66 9.63 -10.34
N ALA A 209 6.40 10.86 -10.81
CA ALA A 209 5.11 11.22 -11.40
C ALA A 209 4.79 10.49 -12.72
N SER A 210 5.80 10.16 -13.52
CA SER A 210 5.69 9.28 -14.70
C SER A 210 7.08 8.95 -15.23
N TRP A 211 7.22 7.80 -15.86
CA TRP A 211 8.40 7.39 -16.61
C TRP A 211 7.97 6.63 -17.87
N HIS A 212 8.32 7.15 -19.04
CA HIS A 212 8.07 6.47 -20.31
C HIS A 212 9.41 5.93 -20.84
N SER A 213 9.51 4.61 -21.00
CA SER A 213 10.73 3.97 -21.52
C SER A 213 10.89 4.17 -23.03
N PHE A 214 9.77 4.21 -23.76
CA PHE A 214 9.71 4.17 -25.22
C PHE A 214 10.42 2.95 -25.83
N ASP A 215 10.55 1.86 -25.07
CA ASP A 215 11.25 0.64 -25.49
C ASP A 215 10.33 -0.45 -26.06
N SER A 216 9.02 -0.31 -25.89
CA SER A 216 8.03 -1.30 -26.36
C SER A 216 6.62 -0.73 -26.54
N GLU A 217 6.22 0.23 -25.71
CA GLU A 217 4.97 0.98 -25.85
C GLU A 217 5.24 2.48 -25.74
N ILE A 218 4.75 3.25 -26.72
CA ILE A 218 5.04 4.69 -26.87
C ILE A 218 4.29 5.51 -25.82
N THR A 219 3.08 5.09 -25.44
CA THR A 219 2.19 5.88 -24.58
C THR A 219 2.16 5.41 -23.15
N TYR A 220 2.78 4.27 -22.84
CA TYR A 220 2.65 3.66 -21.53
C TYR A 220 3.64 4.23 -20.52
N ASP A 221 3.12 4.70 -19.39
CA ASP A 221 3.92 5.04 -18.22
C ASP A 221 4.41 3.75 -17.53
N SER A 222 5.71 3.52 -17.66
CA SER A 222 6.45 2.48 -16.96
C SER A 222 6.71 2.82 -15.49
N GLY A 223 6.49 4.08 -15.06
CA GLY A 223 6.52 4.55 -13.68
C GLY A 223 5.39 3.99 -12.81
N PRO A 224 5.26 4.39 -11.54
CA PRO A 224 4.35 3.76 -10.58
C PRO A 224 2.87 3.99 -10.91
N HIS A 225 2.53 5.10 -11.55
CA HIS A 225 1.13 5.52 -11.75
C HIS A 225 0.45 4.94 -13.00
N LYS A 226 1.22 4.32 -13.92
CA LYS A 226 0.70 3.60 -15.09
C LYS A 226 -0.24 4.43 -15.98
N LEU A 227 0.01 5.74 -16.04
CA LEU A 227 -0.71 6.68 -16.88
C LEU A 227 -0.58 6.32 -18.38
N GLN A 228 -1.67 6.52 -19.12
CA GLN A 228 -1.69 6.35 -20.57
C GLN A 228 -1.58 7.71 -21.26
N GLY A 229 -0.53 7.88 -22.06
CA GLY A 229 -0.29 9.05 -22.90
C GLY A 229 -1.01 8.97 -24.24
N THR A 230 -0.77 9.97 -25.09
CA THR A 230 -1.20 9.99 -26.50
C THR A 230 0.02 10.21 -27.39
N ALA A 231 0.08 9.51 -28.51
CA ALA A 231 1.15 9.61 -29.49
C ALA A 231 0.56 10.11 -30.82
N VAL A 232 1.21 11.10 -31.46
CA VAL A 232 0.80 11.64 -32.77
C VAL A 232 2.02 11.65 -33.66
N ASP A 233 1.94 10.94 -34.79
CA ASP A 233 2.98 10.87 -35.83
C ASP A 233 4.39 10.50 -35.35
N VAL A 234 4.49 9.66 -34.31
CA VAL A 234 5.77 9.16 -33.77
C VAL A 234 5.93 7.66 -34.01
N ILE A 235 7.17 7.24 -34.27
CA ILE A 235 7.54 5.82 -34.41
C ILE A 235 8.68 5.44 -33.48
N LEU A 236 8.77 4.14 -33.16
CA LEU A 236 9.93 3.59 -32.43
C LEU A 236 11.09 3.35 -33.39
N VAL A 237 12.26 3.89 -33.04
CA VAL A 237 13.54 3.67 -33.73
C VAL A 237 14.58 3.14 -32.75
N PRO A 238 15.68 2.50 -33.19
CA PRO A 238 16.76 2.11 -32.29
C PRO A 238 17.30 3.31 -31.51
N GLY A 239 17.32 3.19 -30.18
CA GLY A 239 17.81 4.19 -29.25
C GLY A 239 19.25 3.93 -28.80
N LYS A 240 19.77 4.81 -27.92
CA LYS A 240 21.06 4.61 -27.26
C LYS A 240 21.04 3.37 -26.34
N VAL A 241 19.90 3.11 -25.73
CA VAL A 241 19.54 1.88 -25.00
C VAL A 241 18.15 1.54 -25.51
N GLY A 242 17.93 0.30 -25.96
CA GLY A 242 16.62 -0.14 -26.46
C GLY A 242 16.13 0.64 -27.70
N GLN A 243 14.89 1.13 -27.63
CA GLN A 243 14.25 1.95 -28.66
C GLN A 243 14.09 3.41 -28.18
N GLY A 244 13.66 4.28 -29.07
CA GLY A 244 13.36 5.67 -28.77
C GLY A 244 12.39 6.25 -29.80
N LEU A 245 11.88 7.45 -29.55
CA LEU A 245 10.94 8.11 -30.45
C LEU A 245 11.66 8.84 -31.58
N ASN A 246 11.04 8.80 -32.77
CA ASN A 246 11.35 9.63 -33.94
C ASN A 246 10.05 10.24 -34.47
#